data_AF-A0A958IL45-F1
#
_entry.id   AF-A0A958IL45-F1
#
_cell.length_a   1.000
_cell.length_b   1.000
_cell.length_c   1.000
_cell.angle_alpha   90.00
_cell.angle_beta   90.00
_cell.angle_gamma   90.00
#
_symmetry.space_group_name_H-M   'P 1'
#
loop_
_entity.id
_entity.type
_entity.pdbx_description
1 polymer ?
#
loop_
_entity_poly.entity_id
_entity_poly.type
_entity_poly.pdbx_seq_one_letter_code
_entity_poly.pdbx_strand_id
1 'polypeptide(L)'
;MSNLSPPKFFLRFFQWFCDPDLHPFVEGDLYELYRERVAEMGENKADRRFALDVLLLFRPGMIRSFRLFDNLLNQHAMLKSYFKIGFRNLSKHRFFSLINLGGMTIAMTCFILITLYIQYEFSYDRQHEKADRIYRVAQLQVGNELMGSDRFTFASLPIVPTLREEFPEIEAATTLTVQQTRVSRREETFYEEVLYADEQLFDVFTYPLVEGVGTEALKDPNAVILTESMAVKYFGQDNPIGKTLLFREDRPMTVRGIVEDVPDNQHFSFGLITSVKNYPWYEEGVGRWNSNNYHAYIVLPPDYDYAQLDKKLPEMDHYFEADYASFPFQPTLFLQPLTAIHLYSHTNGEMKANGDIRYIYFSAAIALIILLLASINYMNLTNARAGQRVREVGVRKVLGAGRK
;
A
#
# COMPACT_ATOMS: atom_id res chain seq x y z
N MET A 1 -64.25 19.81 35.56
CA MET A 1 -63.75 20.86 34.64
C MET A 1 -62.84 20.17 33.63
N SER A 2 -63.34 19.92 32.42
CA SER A 2 -62.55 19.34 31.34
C SER A 2 -61.39 20.27 30.98
N ASN A 3 -60.18 19.71 30.83
CA ASN A 3 -59.01 20.45 30.35
C ASN A 3 -59.26 20.88 28.90
N LEU A 4 -59.78 22.09 28.70
CA LEU A 4 -59.94 22.71 27.39
C LEU A 4 -58.55 23.14 26.88
N SER A 5 -58.01 22.40 25.92
CA SER A 5 -56.72 22.70 25.29
C SER A 5 -56.92 23.04 23.81
N PRO A 6 -56.24 24.07 23.27
CA PRO A 6 -56.31 24.40 21.85
C PRO A 6 -55.70 23.32 20.97
N PRO A 7 -55.95 23.35 19.66
CA PRO A 7 -55.34 22.46 18.69
C PRO A 7 -53.81 22.45 18.78
N LYS A 8 -53.24 21.37 19.33
CA LYS A 8 -51.80 21.24 19.59
C LYS A 8 -50.92 21.44 18.34
N PHE A 9 -51.45 21.09 17.17
CA PHE A 9 -50.73 21.27 15.90
C PHE A 9 -50.46 22.75 15.59
N PHE A 10 -51.49 23.59 15.67
CA PHE A 10 -51.36 25.03 15.39
C PHE A 10 -50.55 25.74 16.47
N LEU A 11 -50.68 25.32 17.73
CA LEU A 11 -49.82 25.85 18.79
C LEU A 11 -48.34 25.52 18.56
N ARG A 12 -48.02 24.27 18.17
CA ARG A 12 -46.64 23.89 17.83
C ARG A 12 -46.13 24.64 16.60
N PHE A 13 -47.00 24.87 15.61
CA PHE A 13 -46.65 25.67 14.44
C PHE A 13 -46.31 27.11 14.84
N PHE A 14 -47.11 27.74 15.72
CA PHE A 14 -46.83 29.05 16.29
C PHE A 14 -45.49 29.10 17.03
N GLN A 15 -45.26 28.17 17.97
CA GLN A 15 -44.01 28.09 18.72
C GLN A 15 -42.78 27.87 17.82
N TRP A 16 -42.96 27.22 16.66
CA TRP A 16 -41.88 26.97 15.72
C TRP A 16 -41.45 28.21 14.94
N PHE A 17 -42.40 29.05 14.48
CA PHE A 17 -42.06 30.23 13.69
C PHE A 17 -41.84 31.48 14.53
N CYS A 18 -42.55 31.63 15.65
CA CYS A 18 -42.54 32.85 16.45
C CYS A 18 -41.20 33.01 17.18
N ASP A 19 -40.71 34.24 17.29
CA ASP A 19 -39.52 34.54 18.08
C ASP A 19 -39.73 34.13 19.56
N PRO A 20 -38.80 33.35 20.18
CA PRO A 20 -38.94 32.90 21.56
C PRO A 20 -39.19 34.02 22.57
N ASP A 21 -38.67 35.23 22.32
CA ASP A 21 -38.87 36.39 23.21
C ASP A 21 -40.34 36.88 23.20
N LEU A 22 -41.10 36.56 22.16
CA LEU A 22 -42.52 36.92 21.98
C LEU A 22 -43.48 35.83 22.47
N HIS A 23 -43.00 34.61 22.74
CA HIS A 23 -43.84 33.48 23.15
C HIS A 23 -44.67 33.79 24.41
N PRO A 24 -44.11 34.34 25.52
CA PRO A 24 -44.89 34.53 26.75
C PRO A 24 -46.07 35.49 26.60
N PHE A 25 -45.96 36.46 25.68
CA PHE A 25 -46.98 37.48 25.46
C PHE A 25 -48.07 36.98 24.53
N VAL A 26 -47.69 36.45 23.37
CA VAL A 26 -48.63 36.11 22.31
C VAL A 26 -49.26 34.73 22.52
N GLU A 27 -48.51 33.79 23.10
CA GLU A 27 -49.06 32.46 23.41
C GLU A 27 -50.13 32.56 24.50
N GLY A 28 -49.90 33.37 25.55
CA GLY A 28 -50.87 33.61 26.62
C GLY A 28 -52.21 34.14 26.09
N ASP A 29 -52.15 35.18 25.26
CA ASP A 29 -53.34 35.79 24.63
C ASP A 29 -54.10 34.78 23.76
N LEU A 30 -53.39 33.95 22.98
CA LEU A 30 -53.99 32.91 22.14
C LEU A 30 -54.75 31.85 22.96
N TYR A 31 -54.23 31.49 24.15
CA TYR A 31 -54.90 30.55 25.06
C TYR A 31 -56.16 31.15 25.70
N GLU A 32 -56.10 32.41 26.11
CA GLU A 32 -57.23 33.12 26.71
C GLU A 32 -58.38 33.26 25.70
N LEU A 33 -58.08 33.77 24.50
CA LEU A 33 -59.04 33.95 23.41
C LEU A 33 -59.71 32.63 22.99
N TYR A 34 -58.95 31.52 23.05
CA TYR A 34 -59.48 30.19 22.76
C TYR A 34 -60.51 29.75 23.80
N ARG A 35 -60.22 29.94 25.10
CA ARG A 35 -61.13 29.52 26.18
C ARG A 35 -62.45 30.30 26.16
N GLU A 36 -62.39 31.61 25.92
CA GLU A 36 -63.59 32.45 25.78
C GLU A 36 -64.49 31.96 24.63
N ARG A 37 -63.89 31.67 23.46
CA ARG A 37 -64.64 31.17 22.30
C ARG A 37 -65.19 29.77 22.49
N VAL A 38 -64.51 28.90 23.22
CA VAL A 38 -65.09 27.58 23.55
C VAL A 38 -66.38 27.76 24.36
N ALA A 39 -66.42 28.72 25.28
CA ALA A 39 -67.60 29.01 26.10
C ALA A 39 -68.75 29.63 25.27
N GLU A 40 -68.45 30.46 24.28
CA GLU A 40 -69.47 31.17 23.48
C GLU A 40 -70.00 30.38 22.27
N MET A 41 -69.13 29.68 21.54
CA MET A 41 -69.42 29.14 20.20
C MET A 41 -69.15 27.64 20.05
N GLY A 42 -68.71 26.97 21.12
CA GLY A 42 -68.40 25.55 21.15
C GLY A 42 -67.04 25.18 20.54
N GLU A 43 -66.49 24.04 20.95
CA GLU A 43 -65.10 23.60 20.68
C GLU A 43 -64.75 23.57 19.19
N ASN A 44 -65.59 22.93 18.36
CA ASN A 44 -65.33 22.79 16.92
C ASN A 44 -65.20 24.13 16.16
N LYS A 45 -65.90 25.18 16.58
CA LYS A 45 -65.78 26.50 15.96
C LYS A 45 -64.60 27.29 16.52
N ALA A 46 -64.34 27.15 17.83
CA ALA A 46 -63.17 27.75 18.48
C ALA A 46 -61.86 27.22 17.88
N ASP A 47 -61.78 25.92 17.59
CA ASP A 47 -60.62 25.28 16.95
C ASP A 47 -60.30 25.87 15.57
N ARG A 48 -61.32 26.02 14.72
CA ARG A 48 -61.17 26.61 13.38
C ARG A 48 -60.71 28.06 13.45
N ARG A 49 -61.18 28.81 14.44
CA ARG A 49 -60.80 30.21 14.62
C ARG A 49 -59.39 30.35 15.19
N PHE A 50 -59.00 29.48 16.12
CA PHE A 50 -57.63 29.41 16.64
C PHE A 50 -56.63 29.11 15.53
N ALA A 51 -56.94 28.13 14.67
CA ALA A 51 -56.12 27.83 13.49
C ALA A 51 -55.95 29.05 12.58
N LEU A 52 -57.03 29.80 12.33
CA LEU A 52 -57.00 31.00 11.50
C LEU A 52 -56.15 32.12 12.14
N ASP A 53 -56.28 32.34 13.46
CA ASP A 53 -55.51 33.36 14.17
C ASP A 53 -54.01 33.04 14.15
N VAL A 54 -53.62 31.78 14.40
CA VAL A 54 -52.22 31.34 14.29
C VAL A 54 -51.67 31.54 12.87
N LEU A 55 -52.45 31.24 11.84
CA LEU A 55 -52.04 31.44 10.45
C LEU A 55 -51.92 32.93 10.09
N LEU A 56 -52.80 33.79 10.61
CA LEU A 56 -52.72 35.25 10.42
C LEU A 56 -51.53 35.88 11.15
N LEU A 57 -51.10 35.28 12.26
CA LEU A 57 -49.91 35.66 13.00
C LEU A 57 -48.60 35.27 12.29
N PHE A 58 -48.65 34.45 11.23
CA PHE A 58 -47.51 34.10 10.40
C PHE A 58 -47.12 35.28 9.47
N ARG A 59 -46.59 36.34 10.07
CA ARG A 59 -46.16 37.57 9.39
C ARG A 59 -44.67 37.87 9.66
N PRO A 60 -43.97 38.54 8.72
CA PRO A 60 -42.52 38.77 8.81
C PRO A 60 -42.03 39.36 10.15
N GLY A 61 -42.82 40.21 10.80
CA GLY A 61 -42.45 40.85 12.08
C GLY A 61 -42.50 39.92 13.30
N MET A 62 -43.05 38.71 13.20
CA MET A 62 -43.05 37.73 14.30
C MET A 62 -42.20 36.50 14.00
N ILE A 63 -41.74 36.33 12.76
CA ILE A 63 -40.92 35.20 12.36
C ILE A 63 -39.51 35.40 12.94
N ARG A 64 -39.02 34.40 13.69
CA ARG A 64 -37.67 34.38 14.25
C ARG A 64 -36.63 34.80 13.21
N SER A 65 -35.74 35.75 13.54
CA SER A 65 -34.63 36.10 12.65
C SER A 65 -33.70 34.88 12.52
N PHE A 66 -33.44 34.43 11.29
CA PHE A 66 -32.47 33.37 11.02
C PHE A 66 -31.04 33.91 11.27
N ARG A 67 -30.62 33.98 12.55
CA ARG A 67 -29.25 34.34 13.00
C ARG A 67 -28.17 33.31 12.60
N LEU A 68 -28.39 32.55 11.54
CA LEU A 68 -27.45 31.55 11.01
C LEU A 68 -26.29 32.21 10.25
N PHE A 69 -26.49 33.38 9.65
CA PHE A 69 -25.44 34.10 8.91
C PHE A 69 -24.48 34.92 9.78
N ASP A 70 -24.93 35.46 10.91
CA ASP A 70 -24.06 36.21 11.85
C ASP A 70 -22.98 35.33 12.49
N ASN A 71 -23.28 34.04 12.67
CA ASN A 71 -22.32 33.06 13.20
C ASN A 71 -21.22 32.70 12.18
N LEU A 72 -21.50 32.73 10.87
CA LEU A 72 -20.51 32.41 9.84
C LEU A 72 -19.52 33.56 9.60
N LEU A 73 -20.00 34.82 9.58
CA LEU A 73 -19.14 35.99 9.44
C LEU A 73 -18.19 36.18 10.64
N ASN A 74 -18.69 35.93 11.86
CA ASN A 74 -17.87 35.97 13.07
C ASN A 74 -16.81 34.88 13.11
N GLN A 75 -17.08 33.68 12.58
CA GLN A 75 -16.10 32.59 12.51
C GLN A 75 -14.90 32.95 11.62
N HIS A 76 -15.13 33.52 10.43
CA HIS A 76 -14.04 33.93 9.55
C HIS A 76 -13.19 35.07 10.15
N ALA A 77 -13.84 36.08 10.75
CA ALA A 77 -13.14 37.18 11.41
C ALA A 77 -12.32 36.70 12.62
N MET A 78 -12.86 35.78 13.41
CA MET A 78 -12.16 35.15 14.54
C MET A 78 -10.99 34.28 14.10
N LEU A 79 -11.16 33.43 13.08
CA LEU A 79 -10.07 32.63 12.51
C LEU A 79 -8.95 33.52 11.97
N LYS A 80 -9.27 34.59 11.23
CA LYS A 80 -8.29 35.57 10.74
C LYS A 80 -7.56 36.25 11.90
N SER A 81 -8.27 36.59 12.98
CA SER A 81 -7.68 37.15 14.20
C SER A 81 -6.72 36.14 14.86
N TYR A 82 -7.13 34.89 15.04
CA TYR A 82 -6.29 33.84 15.61
C TYR A 82 -5.05 33.55 14.76
N PHE A 83 -5.18 33.48 13.43
CA PHE A 83 -4.03 33.35 12.52
C PHE A 83 -3.10 34.56 12.60
N LYS A 84 -3.63 35.79 12.58
CA LYS A 84 -2.83 37.02 12.68
C LYS A 84 -2.09 37.10 14.02
N ILE A 85 -2.76 36.79 15.12
CA ILE A 85 -2.17 36.77 16.46
C ILE A 85 -1.14 35.64 16.58
N GLY A 86 -1.45 34.44 16.07
CA GLY A 86 -0.56 33.28 16.06
C GLY A 86 0.72 33.56 15.27
N PHE A 87 0.61 34.11 14.06
CA PHE A 87 1.75 34.50 13.25
C PHE A 87 2.60 35.58 13.92
N ARG A 88 1.97 36.60 14.51
CA ARG A 88 2.68 37.63 15.27
C ARG A 88 3.40 37.05 16.50
N ASN A 89 2.83 36.01 17.11
CA ASN A 89 3.44 35.32 18.24
C ASN A 89 4.65 34.49 17.81
N LEU A 90 4.54 33.77 16.69
CA LEU A 90 5.66 33.05 16.06
C LEU A 90 6.82 34.00 15.71
N SER A 91 6.50 35.13 15.07
CA SER A 91 7.50 36.12 14.65
C SER A 91 8.13 36.90 15.81
N LYS A 92 7.41 37.08 16.92
CA LYS A 92 7.91 37.72 18.15
C LYS A 92 8.82 36.78 18.94
N HIS A 93 8.56 35.48 18.89
CA HIS A 93 9.33 34.46 19.61
C HIS A 93 10.07 33.51 18.68
N ARG A 94 10.94 34.07 17.82
CA ARG A 94 11.59 33.36 16.72
C ARG A 94 12.40 32.14 17.16
N PHE A 95 13.23 32.27 18.20
CA PHE A 95 14.08 31.16 18.67
C PHE A 95 13.28 29.94 19.15
N PHE A 96 12.25 30.16 19.97
CA PHE A 96 11.36 29.08 20.43
C PHE A 96 10.55 28.47 19.31
N SER A 97 10.06 29.31 18.38
CA SER A 97 9.30 28.84 17.23
C SER A 97 10.19 28.01 16.31
N LEU A 98 11.45 28.44 16.10
CA LEU A 98 12.44 27.73 15.31
C LEU A 98 12.77 26.36 15.90
N ILE A 99 13.03 26.27 17.21
CA ILE A 99 13.35 25.00 17.87
C ILE A 99 12.17 24.03 17.82
N ASN A 100 10.98 24.48 18.20
CA ASN A 100 9.81 23.59 18.26
C ASN A 100 9.34 23.18 16.88
N LEU A 101 9.19 24.14 15.96
CA LEU A 101 8.72 23.84 14.62
C LEU A 101 9.80 23.09 13.84
N GLY A 102 11.06 23.53 13.90
CA GLY A 102 12.17 22.85 13.24
C GLY A 102 12.37 21.42 13.75
N GLY A 103 12.38 21.23 15.08
CA GLY A 103 12.50 19.91 15.68
C GLY A 103 11.35 18.98 15.33
N MET A 104 10.10 19.46 15.38
CA MET A 104 8.94 18.67 14.96
C MET A 104 8.96 18.35 13.48
N THR A 105 9.28 19.32 12.62
CA THR A 105 9.38 19.11 11.17
C THR A 105 10.44 18.07 10.83
N ILE A 106 11.63 18.16 11.43
CA ILE A 106 12.71 17.17 11.20
C ILE A 106 12.25 15.79 11.68
N ALA A 107 11.69 15.69 12.90
CA ALA A 107 11.24 14.41 13.45
C ALA A 107 10.13 13.77 12.61
N MET A 108 9.13 14.54 12.17
CA MET A 108 8.07 14.08 11.28
C MET A 108 8.63 13.66 9.93
N THR A 109 9.58 14.42 9.36
CA THR A 109 10.22 14.08 8.09
C THR A 109 10.98 12.76 8.19
N CYS A 110 11.81 12.59 9.24
CA CYS A 110 12.51 11.32 9.48
C CYS A 110 11.52 10.16 9.67
N PHE A 111 10.46 10.35 10.45
CA PHE A 111 9.43 9.33 10.66
C PHE A 111 8.76 8.92 9.34
N ILE A 112 8.35 9.89 8.51
CA ILE A 112 7.73 9.63 7.22
C ILE A 112 8.70 8.89 6.29
N LEU A 113 9.95 9.35 6.18
CA LEU A 113 10.96 8.69 5.32
C LEU A 113 11.23 7.25 5.75
N ILE A 114 11.37 7.00 7.06
CA ILE A 114 11.56 5.64 7.57
C ILE A 114 10.31 4.79 7.32
N THR A 115 9.12 5.35 7.47
CA THR A 115 7.86 4.62 7.21
C THR A 115 7.74 4.26 5.73
N LEU A 116 8.08 5.18 4.81
CA LEU A 116 8.12 4.91 3.38
C LEU A 116 9.16 3.84 3.02
N TYR A 117 10.34 3.89 3.65
CA TYR A 117 11.36 2.86 3.50
C TYR A 117 10.84 1.49 3.96
N ILE A 118 10.22 1.40 5.14
CA ILE A 118 9.60 0.17 5.64
C ILE A 118 8.52 -0.34 4.68
N GLN A 119 7.66 0.56 4.18
CA GLN A 119 6.63 0.20 3.20
C GLN A 119 7.23 -0.35 1.90
N TYR A 120 8.32 0.26 1.42
CA TYR A 120 9.05 -0.22 0.25
C TYR A 120 9.63 -1.63 0.49
N GLU A 121 10.27 -1.87 1.63
CA GLU A 121 10.83 -3.18 1.99
C GLU A 121 9.75 -4.28 2.07
N PHE A 122 8.55 -3.97 2.59
CA PHE A 122 7.42 -4.91 2.60
C PHE A 122 6.71 -5.07 1.25
N SER A 123 6.99 -4.20 0.28
CA SER A 123 6.38 -4.25 -1.04
C SER A 123 7.04 -5.24 -2.01
N TYR A 124 8.16 -5.86 -1.59
CA TYR A 124 8.93 -6.76 -2.44
C TYR A 124 8.10 -7.92 -2.98
N ASP A 125 8.25 -8.18 -4.29
CA ASP A 125 7.61 -9.26 -5.05
C ASP A 125 6.08 -9.28 -5.05
N ARG A 126 5.43 -8.19 -4.62
CA ARG A 126 3.96 -8.08 -4.55
C ARG A 126 3.30 -7.60 -5.85
N GLN A 127 4.08 -7.30 -6.87
CA GLN A 127 3.60 -6.87 -8.18
C GLN A 127 2.91 -7.98 -8.99
N HIS A 128 3.10 -9.25 -8.62
CA HIS A 128 2.52 -10.38 -9.35
C HIS A 128 1.10 -10.68 -8.87
N GLU A 129 0.18 -10.96 -9.81
CA GLU A 129 -1.23 -11.25 -9.52
C GLU A 129 -1.41 -12.44 -8.58
N LYS A 130 -0.48 -13.39 -8.61
CA LYS A 130 -0.49 -14.64 -7.82
C LYS A 130 0.54 -14.61 -6.68
N ALA A 131 1.06 -13.44 -6.29
CA ALA A 131 2.19 -13.32 -5.35
C ALA A 131 1.99 -14.06 -4.01
N ASP A 132 0.76 -14.19 -3.55
CA ASP A 132 0.36 -14.89 -2.31
C ASP A 132 0.42 -16.42 -2.41
N ARG A 133 0.44 -16.96 -3.63
CA ARG A 133 0.42 -18.40 -3.92
C ARG A 133 1.54 -18.86 -4.86
N ILE A 134 2.54 -18.00 -5.08
CA ILE A 134 3.81 -18.36 -5.72
C ILE A 134 4.80 -18.79 -4.63
N TYR A 135 5.46 -19.91 -4.85
CA TYR A 135 6.46 -20.45 -3.95
C TYR A 135 7.74 -20.76 -4.73
N ARG A 136 8.89 -20.41 -4.14
CA ARG A 136 10.19 -20.90 -4.59
C ARG A 136 10.38 -22.32 -4.05
N VAL A 137 10.89 -23.20 -4.90
CA VAL A 137 11.37 -24.53 -4.51
C VAL A 137 12.86 -24.39 -4.19
N ALA A 138 13.22 -24.69 -2.95
CA ALA A 138 14.58 -24.58 -2.44
C ALA A 138 15.04 -25.92 -1.85
N GLN A 139 16.33 -26.06 -1.58
CA GLN A 139 16.95 -27.26 -1.05
C GLN A 139 17.47 -27.03 0.37
N LEU A 140 17.18 -27.97 1.26
CA LEU A 140 17.85 -28.14 2.54
C LEU A 140 18.92 -29.22 2.38
N GLN A 141 20.19 -28.88 2.57
CA GLN A 141 21.31 -29.78 2.40
C GLN A 141 21.97 -30.03 3.76
N VAL A 142 21.32 -30.84 4.60
CA VAL A 142 21.75 -31.07 5.98
C VAL A 142 23.21 -31.55 6.03
N GLY A 143 24.06 -30.80 6.73
CA GLY A 143 25.50 -31.06 6.82
C GLY A 143 26.38 -30.33 5.80
N ASN A 144 25.78 -29.64 4.82
CA ASN A 144 26.47 -28.75 3.89
C ASN A 144 26.27 -27.28 4.27
N GLU A 145 26.94 -26.83 5.34
CA GLU A 145 26.82 -25.46 5.81
C GLU A 145 27.72 -24.52 4.99
N LEU A 146 27.11 -23.52 4.35
CA LEU A 146 27.78 -22.43 3.67
C LEU A 146 27.27 -21.09 4.21
N MET A 147 28.19 -20.19 4.58
CA MET A 147 27.85 -18.86 5.10
C MET A 147 26.85 -18.87 6.28
N GLY A 148 26.88 -19.91 7.12
CA GLY A 148 26.00 -20.05 8.28
C GLY A 148 24.60 -20.61 7.97
N SER A 149 24.40 -21.17 6.77
CA SER A 149 23.15 -21.77 6.35
C SER A 149 23.40 -23.04 5.53
N ASP A 150 22.58 -24.06 5.75
CA ASP A 150 22.55 -25.30 4.97
C ASP A 150 21.42 -25.28 3.91
N ARG A 151 20.80 -24.11 3.71
CA ARG A 151 19.73 -23.92 2.74
C ARG A 151 20.28 -23.30 1.46
N PHE A 152 19.80 -23.77 0.31
CA PHE A 152 20.19 -23.31 -1.01
C PHE A 152 18.96 -23.02 -1.87
N THR A 153 19.00 -21.91 -2.61
CA THR A 153 17.90 -21.50 -3.50
C THR A 153 17.90 -22.25 -4.83
N PHE A 154 18.99 -22.99 -5.09
CA PHE A 154 19.20 -23.64 -6.36
C PHE A 154 18.28 -24.85 -6.54
N ALA A 155 17.86 -25.01 -7.77
CA ALA A 155 17.13 -26.13 -8.30
C ALA A 155 17.94 -26.78 -9.43
N SER A 156 17.83 -28.09 -9.53
CA SER A 156 18.34 -28.85 -10.66
C SER A 156 17.35 -28.77 -11.82
N LEU A 157 17.86 -28.78 -13.05
CA LEU A 157 17.05 -28.63 -14.27
C LEU A 157 15.84 -29.60 -14.35
N PRO A 158 15.95 -30.88 -13.91
CA PRO A 158 14.82 -31.81 -13.94
C PRO A 158 13.70 -31.53 -12.93
N ILE A 159 13.92 -30.67 -11.92
CA ILE A 159 12.96 -30.51 -10.81
C ILE A 159 11.59 -30.04 -11.31
N VAL A 160 11.54 -28.98 -12.11
CA VAL A 160 10.28 -28.40 -12.60
C VAL A 160 9.47 -29.36 -13.48
N PRO A 161 10.04 -30.04 -14.51
CA PRO A 161 9.27 -31.01 -15.27
C PRO A 161 8.77 -32.16 -14.39
N THR A 162 9.58 -32.68 -13.46
CA THR A 162 9.13 -33.75 -12.55
C THR A 162 8.02 -33.27 -11.60
N LEU A 163 8.12 -32.04 -11.08
CA LEU A 163 7.07 -31.45 -10.23
C LEU A 163 5.72 -31.39 -10.96
N ARG A 164 5.72 -31.00 -12.24
CA ARG A 164 4.50 -30.96 -13.07
C ARG A 164 3.92 -32.36 -13.32
N GLU A 165 4.75 -33.39 -13.38
CA GLU A 165 4.33 -34.77 -13.62
C GLU A 165 3.80 -35.47 -12.36
N GLU A 166 4.49 -35.31 -11.22
CA GLU A 166 4.17 -36.03 -9.98
C GLU A 166 3.14 -35.32 -9.09
N PHE A 167 3.03 -34.00 -9.18
CA PHE A 167 2.13 -33.19 -8.35
C PHE A 167 1.11 -32.44 -9.22
N PRO A 168 0.04 -33.11 -9.67
CA PRO A 168 -0.98 -32.50 -10.52
C PRO A 168 -1.76 -31.36 -9.84
N GLU A 169 -1.64 -31.21 -8.52
CA GLU A 169 -2.14 -30.05 -7.79
C GLU A 169 -1.42 -28.75 -8.13
N ILE A 170 -0.22 -28.77 -8.72
CA ILE A 170 0.52 -27.57 -9.10
C ILE A 170 -0.14 -26.93 -10.33
N GLU A 171 -0.55 -25.66 -10.23
CA GLU A 171 -1.22 -24.93 -11.32
C GLU A 171 -0.24 -24.56 -12.45
N ALA A 172 0.94 -24.07 -12.07
CA ALA A 172 2.02 -23.71 -12.99
C ALA A 172 3.35 -23.86 -12.27
N ALA A 173 4.42 -24.13 -13.01
CA ALA A 173 5.77 -24.17 -12.47
C ALA A 173 6.72 -23.58 -13.51
N THR A 174 7.82 -22.95 -13.12
CA THR A 174 8.80 -22.42 -14.09
C THR A 174 10.22 -22.61 -13.57
N THR A 175 11.12 -22.98 -14.48
CA THR A 175 12.56 -22.91 -14.26
C THR A 175 13.08 -21.60 -14.81
N LEU A 176 13.88 -20.89 -14.03
CA LEU A 176 14.58 -19.69 -14.48
C LEU A 176 15.99 -19.57 -13.92
N THR A 177 16.80 -18.71 -14.53
CA THR A 177 18.09 -18.25 -13.99
C THR A 177 18.45 -16.90 -14.61
N VAL A 178 19.20 -16.07 -13.89
CA VAL A 178 19.65 -14.76 -14.37
C VAL A 178 21.16 -14.78 -14.57
N GLN A 179 21.62 -14.31 -15.74
CA GLN A 179 23.04 -14.21 -16.02
C GLN A 179 23.37 -12.96 -16.85
N GLN A 180 24.46 -12.30 -16.46
CA GLN A 180 25.12 -11.26 -17.24
C GLN A 180 25.60 -11.86 -18.57
N THR A 181 24.96 -11.44 -19.66
CA THR A 181 25.23 -11.95 -21.00
C THR A 181 25.67 -10.80 -21.89
N ARG A 182 26.72 -11.02 -22.68
CA ARG A 182 27.14 -10.08 -23.71
C ARG A 182 26.06 -10.00 -24.78
N VAL A 183 25.52 -8.81 -25.02
CA VAL A 183 24.51 -8.53 -26.05
C VAL A 183 25.05 -7.42 -26.95
N SER A 184 24.93 -7.62 -28.25
CA SER A 184 25.48 -6.71 -29.26
C SER A 184 24.42 -6.34 -30.30
N ARG A 185 24.46 -5.08 -30.74
CA ARG A 185 23.72 -4.59 -31.91
C ARG A 185 24.65 -3.70 -32.71
N ARG A 186 24.93 -4.09 -33.97
CA ARG A 186 25.90 -3.39 -34.84
C ARG A 186 27.28 -3.34 -34.15
N GLU A 187 27.81 -2.15 -33.90
CA GLU A 187 29.11 -1.92 -33.25
C GLU A 187 29.02 -1.77 -31.72
N GLU A 188 27.80 -1.68 -31.17
CA GLU A 188 27.58 -1.51 -29.74
C GLU A 188 27.45 -2.87 -29.04
N THR A 189 28.16 -3.04 -27.93
CA THR A 189 28.20 -4.27 -27.13
C THR A 189 28.10 -3.91 -25.66
N PHE A 190 27.19 -4.56 -24.93
CA PHE A 190 27.01 -4.39 -23.50
C PHE A 190 26.89 -5.75 -22.80
N TYR A 191 27.11 -5.78 -21.49
CA TYR A 191 26.68 -6.89 -20.65
C TYR A 191 25.32 -6.54 -20.06
N GLU A 192 24.33 -7.40 -20.31
CA GLU A 192 22.96 -7.21 -19.86
C GLU A 192 22.54 -8.36 -18.95
N GLU A 193 21.64 -8.06 -18.01
CA GLU A 193 20.96 -9.09 -17.23
C GLU A 193 19.92 -9.79 -18.10
N VAL A 194 20.22 -11.04 -18.45
CA VAL A 194 19.33 -11.90 -19.22
C VAL A 194 18.70 -12.91 -18.29
N LEU A 195 17.37 -12.92 -18.27
CA LEU A 195 16.55 -13.97 -17.68
C LEU A 195 16.41 -15.11 -18.68
N TYR A 196 16.92 -16.27 -18.31
CA TYR A 196 16.75 -17.53 -19.04
C TYR A 196 15.63 -18.31 -18.37
N ALA A 197 14.49 -18.44 -19.04
CA ALA A 197 13.29 -19.05 -18.45
C ALA A 197 12.57 -19.99 -19.42
N ASP A 198 11.80 -20.92 -18.86
CA ASP A 198 10.92 -21.79 -19.66
C ASP A 198 9.62 -21.08 -20.08
N GLU A 199 8.80 -21.78 -20.86
CA GLU A 199 7.57 -21.22 -21.42
C GLU A 199 6.49 -20.85 -20.39
N GLN A 200 6.54 -21.39 -19.16
CA GLN A 200 5.55 -21.09 -18.11
C GLN A 200 5.92 -19.87 -17.26
N LEU A 201 6.96 -19.12 -17.63
CA LEU A 201 7.36 -17.90 -16.91
C LEU A 201 6.16 -16.95 -16.69
N PHE A 202 5.37 -16.69 -17.74
CA PHE A 202 4.23 -15.78 -17.69
C PHE A 202 2.98 -16.38 -17.01
N ASP A 203 2.94 -17.71 -16.84
CA ASP A 203 1.89 -18.38 -16.07
C ASP A 203 2.15 -18.28 -14.55
N VAL A 204 3.42 -18.14 -14.17
CA VAL A 204 3.89 -17.98 -12.79
C VAL A 204 3.99 -16.51 -12.41
N PHE A 205 4.72 -15.70 -13.18
CA PHE A 205 4.99 -14.30 -12.90
C PHE A 205 4.21 -13.37 -13.83
N THR A 206 3.63 -12.31 -13.26
CA THR A 206 2.94 -11.27 -14.05
C THR A 206 3.94 -10.27 -14.60
N TYR A 207 4.14 -10.29 -15.91
CA TYR A 207 4.89 -9.28 -16.67
C TYR A 207 4.03 -8.80 -17.84
N PRO A 208 3.40 -7.60 -17.74
CA PRO A 208 2.53 -7.08 -18.78
C PRO A 208 3.26 -6.94 -20.11
N LEU A 209 2.65 -7.45 -21.18
CA LEU A 209 3.14 -7.29 -22.56
C LEU A 209 2.73 -5.93 -23.10
N VAL A 210 3.72 -5.17 -23.57
CA VAL A 210 3.53 -3.88 -24.25
C VAL A 210 3.30 -4.10 -25.75
N GLU A 211 4.10 -4.97 -26.38
CA GLU A 211 4.00 -5.30 -27.80
C GLU A 211 4.49 -6.74 -28.07
N GLY A 212 3.95 -7.41 -29.09
CA GLY A 212 4.42 -8.72 -29.56
C GLY A 212 3.84 -9.90 -28.76
N VAL A 213 4.67 -10.93 -28.54
CA VAL A 213 4.27 -12.19 -27.88
C VAL A 213 5.19 -12.54 -26.71
N GLY A 214 4.62 -13.12 -25.65
CA GLY A 214 5.32 -13.52 -24.43
C GLY A 214 5.68 -15.01 -24.44
N THR A 215 4.77 -15.86 -23.97
CA THR A 215 4.94 -17.31 -23.84
C THR A 215 5.40 -17.99 -25.14
N GLU A 216 4.86 -17.60 -26.29
CA GLU A 216 5.24 -18.14 -27.60
C GLU A 216 6.68 -17.82 -27.97
N ALA A 217 7.22 -16.68 -27.53
CA ALA A 217 8.63 -16.35 -27.75
C ALA A 217 9.55 -17.30 -26.98
N LEU A 218 9.21 -17.68 -25.75
CA LEU A 218 10.07 -18.56 -24.93
C LEU A 218 10.16 -20.00 -25.45
N LYS A 219 9.21 -20.41 -26.30
CA LYS A 219 9.25 -21.69 -27.03
C LYS A 219 10.27 -21.71 -28.17
N ASP A 220 10.64 -20.54 -28.73
CA ASP A 220 11.63 -20.38 -29.79
C ASP A 220 13.01 -20.06 -29.19
N PRO A 221 14.00 -20.97 -29.26
CA PRO A 221 15.34 -20.71 -28.74
C PRO A 221 16.08 -19.56 -29.43
N ASN A 222 15.58 -19.04 -30.56
CA ASN A 222 16.16 -17.89 -31.24
C ASN A 222 15.36 -16.61 -31.02
N ALA A 223 14.46 -16.59 -30.04
CA ALA A 223 13.67 -15.42 -29.69
C ALA A 223 14.15 -14.75 -28.39
N VAL A 224 13.97 -13.44 -28.33
CA VAL A 224 14.22 -12.62 -27.15
C VAL A 224 13.04 -11.66 -26.93
N ILE A 225 12.73 -11.44 -25.67
CA ILE A 225 11.79 -10.42 -25.20
C ILE A 225 12.62 -9.33 -24.51
N LEU A 226 12.29 -8.07 -24.75
CA LEU A 226 12.97 -6.92 -24.14
C LEU A 226 12.07 -6.26 -23.11
N THR A 227 12.64 -5.63 -22.09
CA THR A 227 11.89 -4.60 -21.37
C THR A 227 11.81 -3.31 -22.21
N GLU A 228 10.87 -2.41 -21.90
CA GLU A 228 10.73 -1.11 -22.58
C GLU A 228 12.04 -0.32 -22.59
N SER A 229 12.75 -0.24 -21.46
CA SER A 229 14.04 0.45 -21.38
C SER A 229 15.09 -0.19 -22.30
N MET A 230 15.11 -1.52 -22.45
CA MET A 230 16.04 -2.20 -23.36
C MET A 230 15.64 -2.02 -24.83
N ALA A 231 14.35 -2.00 -25.14
CA ALA A 231 13.87 -1.67 -26.47
C ALA A 231 14.34 -0.26 -26.89
N VAL A 232 14.20 0.74 -26.02
CA VAL A 232 14.67 2.10 -26.28
C VAL A 232 16.20 2.18 -26.34
N LYS A 233 16.92 1.51 -25.43
CA LYS A 233 18.39 1.49 -25.42
C LYS A 233 18.95 0.96 -26.73
N TYR A 234 18.44 -0.17 -27.20
CA TYR A 234 18.98 -0.80 -28.39
C TYR A 234 18.40 -0.24 -29.69
N PHE A 235 17.14 0.18 -29.75
CA PHE A 235 16.45 0.54 -30.99
C PHE A 235 16.02 2.01 -31.07
N GLY A 236 16.15 2.78 -30.00
CA GLY A 236 15.72 4.18 -29.95
C GLY A 236 14.21 4.30 -30.14
N GLN A 237 13.80 5.01 -31.20
CA GLN A 237 12.40 5.18 -31.59
C GLN A 237 11.96 4.18 -32.66
N ASP A 238 12.87 3.31 -33.13
CA ASP A 238 12.52 2.31 -34.14
C ASP A 238 11.74 1.15 -33.50
N ASN A 239 10.74 0.60 -34.21
CA ASN A 239 10.10 -0.65 -33.76
C ASN A 239 11.14 -1.79 -33.68
N PRO A 240 11.32 -2.44 -32.51
CA PRO A 240 12.30 -3.51 -32.33
C PRO A 240 11.79 -4.89 -32.79
N ILE A 241 10.47 -5.10 -32.88
CA ILE A 241 9.86 -6.39 -33.20
C ILE A 241 10.34 -6.91 -34.57
N GLY A 242 10.73 -8.19 -34.60
CA GLY A 242 11.25 -8.85 -35.80
C GLY A 242 12.69 -8.51 -36.15
N LYS A 243 13.34 -7.57 -35.43
CA LYS A 243 14.76 -7.28 -35.60
C LYS A 243 15.62 -8.19 -34.74
N THR A 244 16.92 -8.18 -35.00
CA THR A 244 17.87 -9.11 -34.38
C THR A 244 18.85 -8.40 -33.46
N LEU A 245 19.14 -9.04 -32.33
CA LEU A 245 20.29 -8.78 -31.45
C LEU A 245 21.24 -9.98 -31.52
N LEU A 246 22.52 -9.77 -31.25
CA LEU A 246 23.51 -10.84 -31.18
C LEU A 246 23.81 -11.14 -29.72
N PHE A 247 23.58 -12.37 -29.28
CA PHE A 247 23.93 -12.84 -27.96
C PHE A 247 25.30 -13.52 -28.00
N ARG A 248 26.10 -13.26 -26.96
CA ARG A 248 27.48 -13.73 -26.80
C ARG A 248 28.37 -13.27 -27.95
N GLU A 249 28.89 -14.18 -28.75
CA GLU A 249 29.77 -13.86 -29.87
C GLU A 249 28.97 -13.65 -31.15
N ASP A 250 28.07 -14.57 -31.50
CA ASP A 250 27.44 -14.57 -32.83
C ASP A 250 26.03 -15.18 -32.87
N ARG A 251 25.36 -15.42 -31.74
CA ARG A 251 24.03 -16.06 -31.76
C ARG A 251 22.93 -15.05 -32.09
N PRO A 252 22.25 -15.14 -33.25
CA PRO A 252 21.20 -14.20 -33.61
C PRO A 252 19.92 -14.50 -32.82
N MET A 253 19.41 -13.48 -32.15
CA MET A 253 18.19 -13.50 -31.35
C MET A 253 17.19 -12.50 -31.93
N THR A 254 16.03 -12.98 -32.34
CA THR A 254 14.95 -12.16 -32.91
C THR A 254 14.06 -11.62 -31.81
N VAL A 255 13.86 -10.29 -31.78
CA VAL A 255 12.95 -9.66 -30.83
C VAL A 255 11.51 -10.05 -31.18
N ARG A 256 10.82 -10.70 -30.25
CA ARG A 256 9.45 -11.18 -30.43
C ARG A 256 8.43 -10.52 -29.52
N GLY A 257 8.88 -9.87 -28.45
CA GLY A 257 8.01 -9.19 -27.50
C GLY A 257 8.72 -8.08 -26.75
N ILE A 258 7.92 -7.18 -26.19
CA ILE A 258 8.32 -6.14 -25.26
C ILE A 258 7.42 -6.25 -24.03
N VAL A 259 8.02 -6.27 -22.85
CA VAL A 259 7.31 -6.21 -21.55
C VAL A 259 7.61 -4.90 -20.85
N GLU A 260 6.76 -4.51 -19.91
CA GLU A 260 7.03 -3.38 -19.01
C GLU A 260 8.35 -3.57 -18.24
N ASP A 261 8.98 -2.46 -17.85
CA ASP A 261 10.17 -2.52 -17.00
C ASP A 261 9.83 -3.10 -15.62
N VAL A 262 10.69 -4.01 -15.13
CA VAL A 262 10.50 -4.61 -13.80
C VAL A 262 10.82 -3.61 -12.69
N PRO A 263 10.04 -3.60 -11.60
CA PRO A 263 10.27 -2.66 -10.52
C PRO A 263 11.47 -3.09 -9.66
N ASP A 264 12.11 -2.10 -9.01
CA ASP A 264 13.31 -2.34 -8.19
C ASP A 264 13.06 -3.21 -6.95
N ASN A 265 11.82 -3.31 -6.48
CA ASN A 265 11.39 -4.13 -5.35
C ASN A 265 11.06 -5.58 -5.78
N GLN A 266 11.88 -6.17 -6.64
CA GLN A 266 11.85 -7.59 -6.99
C GLN A 266 13.15 -8.25 -6.55
N HIS A 267 13.10 -9.52 -6.13
CA HIS A 267 14.27 -10.29 -5.68
C HIS A 267 15.21 -10.75 -6.82
N PHE A 268 14.90 -10.41 -8.06
CA PHE A 268 15.79 -10.53 -9.22
C PHE A 268 15.43 -9.45 -10.25
N SER A 269 16.38 -9.07 -11.10
CA SER A 269 16.21 -8.09 -12.17
C SER A 269 16.62 -8.68 -13.52
N PHE A 270 16.07 -8.12 -14.59
CA PHE A 270 16.43 -8.47 -15.96
C PHE A 270 16.11 -7.31 -16.91
N GLY A 271 16.84 -7.23 -18.01
CA GLY A 271 16.52 -6.36 -19.14
C GLY A 271 16.03 -7.13 -20.37
N LEU A 272 16.37 -8.43 -20.47
CA LEU A 272 15.98 -9.30 -21.57
C LEU A 272 15.54 -10.65 -21.04
N ILE A 273 14.60 -11.29 -21.73
CA ILE A 273 14.13 -12.64 -21.43
C ILE A 273 14.34 -13.52 -22.66
N THR A 274 14.85 -14.74 -22.45
CA THR A 274 14.96 -15.75 -23.50
C THR A 274 14.74 -17.16 -22.95
N SER A 275 14.65 -18.14 -23.85
CA SER A 275 14.44 -19.54 -23.49
C SER A 275 15.55 -20.07 -22.58
N VAL A 276 15.20 -20.86 -21.56
CA VAL A 276 16.15 -21.53 -20.66
C VAL A 276 17.14 -22.42 -21.42
N LYS A 277 16.75 -22.94 -22.59
CA LYS A 277 17.60 -23.70 -23.52
C LYS A 277 18.82 -22.92 -24.01
N ASN A 278 18.79 -21.60 -23.87
CA ASN A 278 19.90 -20.74 -24.27
C ASN A 278 20.93 -20.57 -23.17
N TYR A 279 20.64 -20.97 -21.94
CA TYR A 279 21.57 -20.88 -20.83
C TYR A 279 22.84 -21.69 -21.16
N PRO A 280 24.07 -21.18 -20.88
CA PRO A 280 25.30 -21.86 -21.30
C PRO A 280 25.40 -23.29 -20.79
N TRP A 281 24.89 -23.54 -19.58
CA TRP A 281 24.99 -24.83 -18.90
C TRP A 281 23.74 -25.71 -19.06
N TYR A 282 22.91 -25.41 -20.06
CA TYR A 282 21.65 -26.13 -20.29
C TYR A 282 21.90 -27.61 -20.58
N GLU A 283 22.71 -27.91 -21.59
CA GLU A 283 22.98 -29.27 -22.04
C GLU A 283 23.64 -30.13 -20.95
N GLU A 284 24.55 -29.56 -20.14
CA GLU A 284 25.14 -30.29 -19.02
C GLU A 284 24.15 -30.55 -17.87
N GLY A 285 23.07 -29.76 -17.78
CA GLY A 285 22.04 -29.92 -16.76
C GLY A 285 20.95 -30.93 -17.12
N VAL A 286 20.77 -31.26 -18.41
CA VAL A 286 19.70 -32.16 -18.87
C VAL A 286 19.83 -33.53 -18.20
N GLY A 287 18.79 -33.91 -17.45
CA GLY A 287 18.73 -35.19 -16.73
C GLY A 287 19.65 -35.30 -15.51
N ARG A 288 20.38 -34.24 -15.12
CA ARG A 288 21.25 -34.24 -13.95
C ARG A 288 20.59 -33.58 -12.76
N TRP A 289 20.41 -34.33 -11.69
CA TRP A 289 19.77 -33.91 -10.44
C TRP A 289 20.72 -33.16 -9.49
N ASN A 290 22.00 -33.05 -9.81
CA ASN A 290 22.95 -32.17 -9.13
C ASN A 290 23.28 -30.87 -9.90
N SER A 291 22.49 -30.54 -10.93
CA SER A 291 22.66 -29.34 -11.79
C SER A 291 22.15 -28.04 -11.14
N ASN A 292 22.72 -27.66 -10.00
CA ASN A 292 22.27 -26.55 -9.15
C ASN A 292 22.58 -25.14 -9.70
N ASN A 293 22.14 -24.84 -10.92
CA ASN A 293 22.38 -23.56 -11.62
C ASN A 293 21.09 -22.79 -11.93
N TYR A 294 19.94 -23.32 -11.50
CA TYR A 294 18.62 -22.79 -11.79
C TYR A 294 17.87 -22.45 -10.51
N HIS A 295 16.75 -21.76 -10.66
CA HIS A 295 15.76 -21.51 -9.63
C HIS A 295 14.41 -22.01 -10.12
N ALA A 296 13.64 -22.62 -9.24
CA ALA A 296 12.34 -23.19 -9.55
C ALA A 296 11.26 -22.47 -8.75
N TYR A 297 10.16 -22.11 -9.43
CA TYR A 297 8.99 -21.49 -8.82
C TYR A 297 7.74 -22.25 -9.21
N ILE A 298 6.78 -22.33 -8.30
CA ILE A 298 5.50 -22.98 -8.52
C ILE A 298 4.36 -22.06 -8.09
N VAL A 299 3.21 -22.24 -8.72
CA VAL A 299 1.92 -21.63 -8.36
C VAL A 299 1.02 -22.72 -7.83
N LEU A 300 0.45 -22.49 -6.65
CA LEU A 300 -0.56 -23.38 -6.08
C LEU A 300 -1.97 -22.87 -6.36
N PRO A 301 -2.98 -23.76 -6.38
CA PRO A 301 -4.37 -23.38 -6.54
C PRO A 301 -4.81 -22.40 -5.46
N PRO A 302 -5.82 -21.56 -5.73
CA PRO A 302 -6.40 -20.69 -4.72
C PRO A 302 -6.81 -21.48 -3.47
N ASP A 303 -6.58 -20.91 -2.29
CA ASP A 303 -6.91 -21.50 -0.98
C ASP A 303 -6.23 -22.85 -0.66
N TYR A 304 -5.20 -23.25 -1.41
CA TYR A 304 -4.43 -24.46 -1.13
C TYR A 304 -3.44 -24.24 0.03
N ASP A 305 -3.45 -25.12 1.02
CA ASP A 305 -2.46 -25.12 2.09
C ASP A 305 -1.13 -25.70 1.59
N TYR A 306 -0.18 -24.82 1.28
CA TYR A 306 1.13 -25.21 0.76
C TYR A 306 1.88 -26.18 1.67
N ALA A 307 1.61 -26.19 2.98
CA ALA A 307 2.23 -27.12 3.92
C ALA A 307 1.86 -28.59 3.64
N GLN A 308 0.78 -28.84 2.89
CA GLN A 308 0.42 -30.18 2.43
C GLN A 308 1.33 -30.65 1.31
N LEU A 309 1.66 -29.78 0.34
CA LEU A 309 2.60 -30.12 -0.74
C LEU A 309 4.03 -30.18 -0.22
N ASP A 310 4.43 -29.24 0.65
CA ASP A 310 5.76 -29.19 1.26
C ASP A 310 6.13 -30.51 1.95
N LYS A 311 5.17 -31.18 2.58
CA LYS A 311 5.36 -32.50 3.21
C LYS A 311 5.53 -33.66 2.23
N LYS A 312 5.07 -33.52 0.99
CA LYS A 312 5.23 -34.53 -0.06
C LYS A 312 6.51 -34.34 -0.87
N LEU A 313 7.08 -33.14 -0.89
CA LEU A 313 8.33 -32.87 -1.63
C LEU A 313 9.50 -33.82 -1.29
N PRO A 314 9.68 -34.30 -0.04
CA PRO A 314 10.69 -35.31 0.26
C PRO A 314 10.50 -36.64 -0.49
N GLU A 315 9.33 -36.92 -1.05
CA GLU A 315 9.14 -38.09 -1.92
C GLU A 315 10.03 -38.01 -3.18
N MET A 316 10.47 -36.81 -3.58
CA MET A 316 11.42 -36.61 -4.68
C MET A 316 12.88 -36.86 -4.31
N ASP A 317 13.20 -37.07 -3.02
CA ASP A 317 14.60 -37.18 -2.56
C ASP A 317 15.35 -38.34 -3.27
N HIS A 318 14.62 -39.40 -3.65
CA HIS A 318 15.18 -40.56 -4.36
C HIS A 318 15.83 -40.21 -5.70
N TYR A 319 15.38 -39.14 -6.36
CA TYR A 319 15.97 -38.68 -7.63
C TYR A 319 17.38 -38.12 -7.46
N PHE A 320 17.70 -37.61 -6.27
CA PHE A 320 19.01 -37.04 -5.98
C PHE A 320 20.05 -38.10 -5.59
N GLU A 321 19.61 -39.28 -5.13
CA GLU A 321 20.49 -40.31 -4.53
C GLU A 321 21.70 -40.66 -5.40
N ALA A 322 21.48 -40.92 -6.69
CA ALA A 322 22.54 -41.33 -7.61
C ALA A 322 23.56 -40.20 -7.87
N ASP A 323 23.07 -38.99 -8.10
CA ASP A 323 23.90 -37.82 -8.44
C ASP A 323 24.59 -37.20 -7.21
N TYR A 324 24.09 -37.49 -6.01
CA TYR A 324 24.65 -37.07 -4.73
C TYR A 324 25.39 -38.18 -3.98
N ALA A 325 25.49 -39.40 -4.52
CA ALA A 325 26.10 -40.54 -3.84
C ALA A 325 27.56 -40.30 -3.37
N SER A 326 28.30 -39.42 -4.05
CA SER A 326 29.67 -39.05 -3.69
C SER A 326 29.77 -37.90 -2.67
N PHE A 327 28.66 -37.28 -2.30
CA PHE A 327 28.62 -36.13 -1.39
C PHE A 327 28.27 -36.56 0.04
N PRO A 328 28.73 -35.84 1.07
CA PRO A 328 28.46 -36.17 2.46
C PRO A 328 27.05 -35.74 2.93
N PHE A 329 26.20 -35.28 2.01
CA PHE A 329 24.87 -34.75 2.28
C PHE A 329 23.91 -35.11 1.14
N GLN A 330 22.62 -35.01 1.41
CA GLN A 330 21.55 -35.16 0.43
C GLN A 330 20.65 -33.92 0.49
N PRO A 331 20.22 -33.36 -0.65
CA PRO A 331 19.24 -32.29 -0.67
C PRO A 331 17.84 -32.83 -0.39
N THR A 332 17.08 -32.12 0.44
CA THR A 332 15.63 -32.30 0.56
C THR A 332 14.94 -31.03 0.13
N LEU A 333 13.91 -31.14 -0.70
CA LEU A 333 13.18 -30.00 -1.24
C LEU A 333 12.21 -29.41 -0.21
N PHE A 334 12.07 -28.09 -0.21
CA PHE A 334 11.07 -27.37 0.57
C PHE A 334 10.55 -26.13 -0.19
N LEU A 335 9.37 -25.66 0.21
CA LEU A 335 8.73 -24.48 -0.35
C LEU A 335 8.98 -23.24 0.50
N GLN A 336 9.23 -22.12 -0.18
CA GLN A 336 9.33 -20.81 0.43
C GLN A 336 8.37 -19.83 -0.26
N PRO A 337 7.46 -19.16 0.47
CA PRO A 337 6.59 -18.15 -0.13
C PRO A 337 7.37 -17.02 -0.80
N LEU A 338 6.91 -16.59 -1.98
CA LEU A 338 7.56 -15.53 -2.76
C LEU A 338 7.79 -14.25 -1.94
N THR A 339 6.72 -13.75 -1.28
CA THR A 339 6.79 -12.51 -0.49
C THR A 339 7.65 -12.61 0.77
N ALA A 340 8.13 -13.81 1.12
CA ALA A 340 9.02 -14.02 2.27
C ALA A 340 10.50 -14.01 1.86
N ILE A 341 10.82 -14.09 0.56
CA ILE A 341 12.21 -14.19 0.07
C ILE A 341 13.02 -12.98 0.55
N HIS A 342 12.57 -11.77 0.27
CA HIS A 342 13.35 -10.57 0.55
C HIS A 342 13.70 -10.36 2.03
N LEU A 343 12.77 -10.58 2.97
CA LEU A 343 12.97 -10.21 4.38
C LEU A 343 13.28 -11.37 5.34
N TYR A 344 13.02 -12.61 4.93
CA TYR A 344 13.13 -13.78 5.79
C TYR A 344 14.03 -14.87 5.22
N SER A 345 14.50 -14.72 3.97
CA SER A 345 15.41 -15.72 3.41
C SER A 345 16.81 -15.57 3.97
N HIS A 346 17.31 -16.66 4.51
CA HIS A 346 18.71 -16.82 4.93
C HIS A 346 19.29 -18.03 4.19
N THR A 347 19.15 -17.99 2.87
CA THR A 347 19.43 -19.11 1.96
C THR A 347 20.60 -18.73 1.06
N ASN A 348 21.46 -19.68 0.73
CA ASN A 348 22.57 -19.45 -0.19
C ASN A 348 22.10 -19.39 -1.65
N GLY A 349 22.75 -18.57 -2.48
CA GLY A 349 22.48 -18.49 -3.92
C GLY A 349 21.38 -17.51 -4.34
N GLU A 350 21.04 -16.55 -3.47
CA GLU A 350 20.03 -15.52 -3.75
C GLU A 350 20.43 -14.68 -4.98
N MET A 351 19.47 -14.44 -5.89
CA MET A 351 19.72 -13.72 -7.15
C MET A 351 19.97 -12.22 -6.93
N LYS A 352 19.49 -11.68 -5.82
CA LYS A 352 19.72 -10.31 -5.36
C LYS A 352 19.93 -10.33 -3.86
N ALA A 353 20.63 -9.33 -3.34
CA ALA A 353 20.83 -9.20 -1.90
C ALA A 353 19.49 -9.04 -1.16
N ASN A 354 19.25 -9.93 -0.20
CA ASN A 354 18.07 -9.89 0.66
C ASN A 354 18.19 -8.80 1.73
N GLY A 355 17.04 -8.35 2.20
CA GLY A 355 16.90 -7.60 3.44
C GLY A 355 16.83 -8.52 4.66
N ASP A 356 16.59 -7.92 5.81
CA ASP A 356 16.38 -8.66 7.06
C ASP A 356 15.30 -7.96 7.88
N ILE A 357 14.27 -8.73 8.25
CA ILE A 357 13.15 -8.24 9.06
C ILE A 357 13.60 -7.57 10.37
N ARG A 358 14.75 -7.95 10.93
CA ARG A 358 15.31 -7.33 12.14
C ARG A 358 15.65 -5.86 11.92
N TYR A 359 16.22 -5.52 10.77
CA TYR A 359 16.52 -4.12 10.44
C TYR A 359 15.24 -3.28 10.27
N ILE A 360 14.18 -3.89 9.76
CA ILE A 360 12.86 -3.25 9.66
C ILE A 360 12.32 -2.94 11.07
N TYR A 361 12.38 -3.91 11.99
CA TYR A 361 11.97 -3.69 13.38
C TYR A 361 12.81 -2.63 14.10
N PHE A 362 14.13 -2.61 13.90
CA PHE A 362 14.99 -1.57 14.46
C PHE A 362 14.66 -0.19 13.89
N SER A 363 14.42 -0.09 12.57
CA SER A 363 14.04 1.16 11.91
C SER A 363 12.71 1.69 12.44
N ALA A 364 11.71 0.81 12.60
CA ALA A 364 10.41 1.17 13.16
C ALA A 364 10.52 1.68 14.61
N ALA A 365 11.32 1.00 15.44
CA ALA A 365 11.56 1.41 16.82
C ALA A 365 12.25 2.78 16.90
N ILE A 366 13.27 3.01 16.06
CA ILE A 366 13.99 4.29 15.97
C ILE A 366 13.03 5.41 15.55
N ALA A 367 12.21 5.18 14.52
CA ALA A 367 11.22 6.16 14.05
C ALA A 367 10.24 6.57 15.17
N LEU A 368 9.76 5.59 15.94
CA LEU A 368 8.86 5.84 17.06
C LEU A 368 9.55 6.62 18.19
N ILE A 369 10.79 6.27 18.54
CA ILE A 369 11.58 6.97 19.56
C ILE A 369 11.82 8.43 19.16
N ILE A 370 12.20 8.69 17.91
CA ILE A 370 12.39 10.05 17.38
C ILE A 370 11.11 10.88 17.55
N LEU A 371 9.96 10.31 17.18
CA LEU A 371 8.67 10.99 17.29
C LEU A 371 8.29 11.28 18.76
N LEU A 372 8.54 10.33 19.66
CA LEU A 372 8.30 10.49 21.10
C LEU A 372 9.19 11.57 21.70
N LEU A 373 10.50 11.54 21.42
CA LEU A 373 11.45 12.54 21.92
C LEU A 373 11.09 13.95 21.43
N ALA A 374 10.71 14.09 20.16
CA ALA A 374 10.27 15.36 19.60
C ALA A 374 8.99 15.87 20.28
N SER A 375 8.02 14.98 20.51
CA SER A 375 6.75 15.31 21.17
C SER A 375 6.96 15.72 22.63
N ILE A 376 7.78 14.98 23.39
CA ILE A 376 8.11 15.30 24.78
C ILE A 376 8.85 16.64 24.85
N ASN A 377 9.82 16.87 23.96
CA ASN A 377 10.54 18.13 23.90
C ASN A 377 9.60 19.31 23.63
N TYR A 378 8.68 19.15 22.67
CA TYR A 378 7.65 20.14 22.37
C TYR A 378 6.76 20.43 23.59
N MET A 379 6.28 19.39 24.30
CA MET A 379 5.48 19.54 25.51
C MET A 379 6.24 20.29 26.60
N ASN A 380 7.49 19.90 26.86
CA ASN A 380 8.34 20.48 27.91
C ASN A 380 8.59 21.97 27.65
N LEU A 381 9.00 22.34 26.43
CA LEU A 381 9.23 23.72 26.04
C LEU A 381 7.94 24.55 26.10
N THR A 382 6.81 23.98 25.65
CA THR A 382 5.51 24.65 25.69
C THR A 382 5.06 24.92 27.13
N ASN A 383 5.23 23.95 28.03
CA ASN A 383 4.91 24.08 29.45
C ASN A 383 5.79 25.12 30.16
N ALA A 384 7.10 25.14 29.89
CA ALA A 384 8.01 26.16 30.44
C ALA A 384 7.57 27.60 30.09
N ARG A 385 6.91 27.79 28.95
CA ARG A 385 6.36 29.09 28.53
C ARG A 385 4.91 29.35 28.94
N ALA A 386 4.16 28.34 29.38
CA ALA A 386 2.77 28.53 29.79
C ALA A 386 2.68 29.53 30.95
N GLY A 387 3.62 29.48 31.90
CA GLY A 387 3.70 30.40 33.04
C GLY A 387 3.80 31.88 32.65
N GLN A 388 4.53 32.21 31.58
CA GLN A 388 4.66 33.59 31.09
C GLN A 388 3.35 34.13 30.48
N ARG A 389 2.46 33.25 30.00
CA ARG A 389 1.18 33.62 29.38
C ARG A 389 0.04 33.75 30.38
N VAL A 390 0.20 33.28 31.62
CA VAL A 390 -0.85 33.35 32.66
C VAL A 390 -1.34 34.79 32.88
N ARG A 391 -0.43 35.77 32.89
CA ARG A 391 -0.77 37.19 33.09
C ARG A 391 -1.57 37.76 31.91
N GLU A 392 -1.22 37.40 30.68
CA GLU A 392 -1.94 37.78 29.46
C GLU A 392 -3.34 37.18 29.41
N VAL A 393 -3.46 35.89 29.76
CA VAL A 393 -4.75 35.18 29.84
C VAL A 393 -5.65 35.79 30.91
N GLY A 394 -5.09 36.17 32.07
CA GLY A 394 -5.80 36.87 33.14
C GLY A 394 -6.42 38.19 32.68
N VAL A 395 -5.64 39.05 32.02
CA VAL A 395 -6.13 40.33 31.47
C VAL A 395 -7.24 40.12 30.45
N ARG A 396 -7.10 39.13 29.55
CA ARG A 396 -8.14 38.83 28.54
C ARG A 396 -9.45 38.36 29.16
N LYS A 397 -9.39 37.53 30.20
CA LYS A 397 -10.60 37.06 30.91
C LYS A 397 -11.34 38.19 31.60
N VAL A 398 -10.61 39.13 32.21
CA VAL A 398 -11.22 40.34 32.83
C VAL A 398 -11.89 41.23 31.78
N LEU A 399 -11.33 41.26 30.55
CA LEU A 399 -11.90 41.99 29.41
C LEU A 399 -13.03 41.22 28.68
N GLY A 400 -13.57 40.15 29.26
CA GLY A 400 -14.72 39.42 28.72
C GLY A 400 -14.39 38.35 27.67
N ALA A 401 -13.12 37.93 27.54
CA ALA A 401 -12.79 36.82 26.66
C ALA A 401 -13.44 35.52 27.15
N GLY A 402 -14.15 34.83 26.25
CA GLY A 402 -14.79 33.55 26.50
C GLY A 402 -13.79 32.45 26.88
N ARG A 403 -14.32 31.36 27.47
CA ARG A 403 -13.51 30.23 27.95
C ARG A 403 -12.91 29.35 26.83
N LYS A 404 -13.41 29.50 25.59
CA LYS A 404 -13.05 28.70 24.41
C LYS A 404 -12.10 29.47 23.50
#